data_AF-A0A5E4XMF9-F1
#
_entry.id   AF-A0A5E4XMF9-F1
#
_cell.length_a   1.000
_cell.length_b   1.000
_cell.length_c   1.000
_cell.angle_alpha   90.00
_cell.angle_beta   90.00
_cell.angle_gamma   90.00
#
_symmetry.space_group_name_H-M   'P 1'
#
loop_
_entity.id
_entity.type
_entity.pdbx_description
1 polymer ?
#
loop_
_entity_poly.entity_id
_entity_poly.type
_entity_poly.pdbx_seq_one_letter_code
_entity_poly.pdbx_strand_id
1 'polypeptide(L)'
;MNGIRLRHLVFTGPNVEIAELEFDEGLNIVFGASNTGKSFASKTILFMLGASTSLPETEEIAAYDGAWLGITLGDQGDFTLYRATRGGHLKLYAGLHKGTPTGNGELLREKHDHKRTDTVSHRLLDAIGLANKWVVRDGNGKKDSLSIRLLSKYAVVAEDDIMSEVSPVYLSGNPSERPFEQNLFKLLLTGNDDAAAVTVPKETERKVAKAAKIELVDELLAQIDAELGEQPPDEKETDEQLERLEFSADGLLTRLQTVQGQLDSLVLERRATFERCGELQERIGELELTLERFAKLQAVYNSDLQRLQSIEEGGYVLMAMAGRDCLVCGAPPDAQTHNHAADEISMAHTAAAAEARKIEREQRELAHVVASLEAEATGLRRTIAKLAADTEKFDASIEGLRPEEASLRESYETYNTKRIAILKVLDLYQRRANLAARRAEISATPTRREGEKPAVGPDSTTLFDFGETVTCRRTRPRSKLVRSQSIFTSTSRVSLSTCR
;
A
#
# COMPACT_ATOMS: atom_id res chain seq x y z
N MET A 1 -19.90 -0.51 50.61
CA MET A 1 -19.18 0.70 51.07
C MET A 1 -17.76 0.63 50.52
N ASN A 2 -17.35 1.52 49.61
CA ASN A 2 -16.02 1.46 49.00
C ASN A 2 -14.98 2.03 49.98
N GLY A 3 -13.97 1.24 50.35
CA GLY A 3 -12.95 1.65 51.31
C GLY A 3 -12.04 0.51 51.72
N ILE A 4 -10.90 0.85 52.30
CA ILE A 4 -9.93 -0.12 52.83
C ILE A 4 -9.95 -0.02 54.35
N ARG A 5 -10.23 -1.13 55.03
CA ARG A 5 -10.21 -1.21 56.49
C ARG A 5 -9.09 -2.14 56.92
N LEU A 6 -8.27 -1.72 57.88
CA LEU A 6 -7.24 -2.56 58.48
C LEU A 6 -7.86 -3.44 59.57
N ARG A 7 -7.45 -4.71 59.65
CA ARG A 7 -7.97 -5.69 60.61
C ARG A 7 -6.88 -6.18 61.57
N HIS A 8 -5.73 -6.55 61.03
CA HIS A 8 -4.58 -6.97 61.83
C HIS A 8 -3.28 -6.76 61.06
N LEU A 9 -2.19 -6.58 61.79
CA LEU A 9 -0.83 -6.60 61.29
C LEU A 9 -0.04 -7.63 62.09
N VAL A 10 0.53 -8.62 61.41
CA VAL A 10 1.19 -9.76 62.04
C VAL A 10 2.57 -9.98 61.41
N PHE A 11 3.56 -10.28 62.25
CA PHE A 11 4.89 -10.69 61.82
C PHE A 11 5.18 -12.13 62.21
N THR A 12 5.76 -12.89 61.29
CA THR A 12 6.14 -14.29 61.49
C THR A 12 7.63 -14.49 61.23
N GLY A 13 8.24 -15.46 61.91
CA GLY A 13 9.63 -15.87 61.73
C GLY A 13 9.85 -17.31 62.20
N PRO A 14 10.91 -18.01 61.76
CA PRO A 14 11.10 -19.44 62.01
C PRO A 14 11.38 -19.80 63.47
N ASN A 15 11.89 -18.87 64.29
CA ASN A 15 12.31 -19.11 65.68
C ASN A 15 11.95 -17.94 66.62
N VAL A 16 10.87 -17.19 66.33
CA VAL A 16 10.44 -16.03 67.12
C VAL A 16 8.93 -16.09 67.32
N GLU A 17 8.45 -15.66 68.47
CA GLU A 17 7.02 -15.53 68.73
C GLU A 17 6.36 -14.56 67.75
N ILE A 18 5.12 -14.85 67.39
CA ILE A 18 4.34 -14.03 66.47
C ILE A 18 4.08 -12.67 67.14
N ALA A 19 4.53 -11.59 66.51
CA ALA A 19 4.16 -10.24 66.92
C ALA A 19 2.88 -9.83 66.20
N GLU A 20 1.88 -9.40 66.96
CA GLU A 20 0.56 -9.07 66.44
C GLU A 20 0.06 -7.70 66.93
N LEU A 21 -0.57 -6.97 66.02
CA LEU A 21 -1.35 -5.76 66.29
C LEU A 21 -2.73 -5.90 65.66
N GLU A 22 -3.77 -5.96 66.49
CA GLU A 22 -5.17 -6.04 66.05
C GLU A 22 -5.81 -4.65 65.96
N PHE A 23 -6.74 -4.49 65.02
CA PHE A 23 -7.51 -3.26 64.80
C PHE A 23 -9.01 -3.57 64.86
N ASP A 24 -9.69 -2.88 65.78
CA ASP A 24 -11.15 -2.94 65.90
C ASP A 24 -11.84 -1.93 64.97
N GLU A 25 -13.16 -2.03 64.86
CA GLU A 25 -13.94 -1.01 64.16
C GLU A 25 -13.92 0.33 64.91
N GLY A 26 -13.60 1.40 64.20
CA GLY A 26 -13.62 2.77 64.74
C GLY A 26 -12.25 3.31 65.11
N LEU A 27 -12.18 4.10 66.19
CA LEU A 27 -10.95 4.77 66.61
C LEU A 27 -10.07 3.81 67.40
N ASN A 28 -8.94 3.44 66.83
CA ASN A 28 -7.89 2.65 67.49
C ASN A 28 -6.77 3.58 67.97
N ILE A 29 -6.35 3.43 69.22
CA ILE A 29 -5.26 4.21 69.81
C ILE A 29 -4.13 3.26 70.23
N VAL A 30 -3.01 3.32 69.53
CA VAL A 30 -1.79 2.58 69.88
C VAL A 30 -0.92 3.46 70.79
N PHE A 31 -0.77 3.07 72.05
CA PHE A 31 -0.01 3.83 73.05
C PHE A 31 1.16 3.00 73.61
N GLY A 32 2.24 3.68 74.00
CA GLY A 32 3.46 3.05 74.53
C GLY A 32 4.57 4.08 74.71
N ALA A 33 5.65 3.72 75.40
CA ALA A 33 6.81 4.60 75.63
C ALA A 33 7.47 5.05 74.30
N SER A 34 8.27 6.12 74.30
CA SER A 34 8.98 6.53 73.08
C SER A 34 9.89 5.39 72.57
N ASN A 35 10.07 5.30 71.24
CA ASN A 35 10.83 4.24 70.56
C ASN A 35 10.32 2.79 70.69
N THR A 36 9.06 2.57 71.09
CA THR A 36 8.46 1.21 71.15
C THR A 36 7.82 0.73 69.84
N GLY A 37 8.33 1.15 68.67
CA GLY A 37 7.85 0.64 67.37
C GLY A 37 6.54 1.26 66.82
N LYS A 38 5.98 2.32 67.42
CA LYS A 38 4.76 3.00 66.90
C LYS A 38 4.92 3.50 65.46
N SER A 39 6.00 4.25 65.19
CA SER A 39 6.31 4.74 63.84
C SER A 39 6.75 3.63 62.89
N PHE A 40 7.17 2.48 63.43
CA PHE A 40 7.47 1.30 62.63
C PHE A 40 6.18 0.63 62.11
N ALA A 41 5.13 0.56 62.92
CA ALA A 41 3.83 0.02 62.50
C ALA A 41 3.22 0.84 61.33
N SER A 42 3.27 2.17 61.38
CA SER A 42 2.77 3.03 60.29
C SER A 42 3.57 2.86 58.99
N LYS A 43 4.91 2.77 59.09
CA LYS A 43 5.80 2.48 57.95
C LYS A 43 5.57 1.07 57.40
N THR A 44 5.23 0.11 58.26
CA THR A 44 4.88 -1.25 57.86
C THR A 44 3.58 -1.29 57.07
N ILE A 45 2.56 -0.54 57.49
CA ILE A 45 1.32 -0.41 56.72
C ILE A 45 1.62 0.14 55.32
N LEU A 46 2.44 1.19 55.20
CA LEU A 46 2.87 1.71 53.88
C LEU A 46 3.62 0.68 53.03
N PHE A 47 4.48 -0.13 53.66
CA PHE A 47 5.19 -1.23 53.01
C PHE A 47 4.23 -2.32 52.52
N MET A 48 3.22 -2.68 53.30
CA MET A 48 2.22 -3.70 52.95
C MET A 48 1.23 -3.20 51.90
N LEU A 49 0.93 -1.90 51.85
CA LEU A 49 0.10 -1.30 50.80
C LEU A 49 0.88 -1.08 49.48
N GLY A 50 2.17 -1.42 49.42
CA GLY A 50 3.01 -1.22 48.23
C GLY A 50 3.41 0.24 47.98
N ALA A 51 3.26 1.11 48.99
CA ALA A 51 3.69 2.51 48.91
C ALA A 51 5.19 2.68 49.22
N SER A 52 5.76 1.79 50.05
CA SER A 52 7.20 1.69 50.31
C SER A 52 7.78 0.38 49.78
N THR A 53 9.03 0.43 49.33
CA THR A 53 9.75 -0.74 48.81
C THR A 53 10.50 -1.51 49.89
N SER A 54 10.78 -0.88 51.04
CA SER A 54 11.52 -1.47 52.15
C SER A 54 10.93 -1.05 53.50
N LEU A 55 11.18 -1.87 54.51
CA LEU A 55 10.97 -1.55 55.92
C LEU A 55 12.21 -0.84 56.49
N PRO A 56 12.05 -0.03 57.55
CA PRO A 56 13.19 0.47 58.33
C PRO A 56 14.01 -0.69 58.89
N GLU A 57 15.34 -0.58 58.83
CA GLU A 57 16.24 -1.56 59.43
C GLU A 57 16.29 -1.37 60.95
N THR A 58 15.88 -2.40 61.70
CA THR A 58 16.03 -2.47 63.16
C THR A 58 16.56 -3.85 63.55
N GLU A 59 17.13 -3.99 64.74
CA GLU A 59 17.65 -5.28 65.22
C GLU A 59 16.50 -6.30 65.41
N GLU A 60 15.31 -5.84 65.79
CA GLU A 60 14.17 -6.72 66.05
C GLU A 60 13.53 -7.27 64.77
N ILE A 61 13.51 -6.52 63.66
CA ILE A 61 12.89 -6.98 62.40
C ILE A 61 13.70 -8.09 61.73
N ALA A 62 15.02 -8.17 62.00
CA ALA A 62 15.90 -9.19 61.42
C ALA A 62 15.48 -10.63 61.79
N ALA A 63 14.75 -10.78 62.88
CA ALA A 63 14.28 -12.05 63.39
C ALA A 63 12.96 -12.53 62.73
N TYR A 64 12.30 -11.68 61.93
CA TYR A 64 11.07 -11.98 61.19
C TYR A 64 11.31 -12.06 59.68
N ASP A 65 10.67 -13.02 59.01
CA ASP A 65 10.80 -13.25 57.57
C ASP A 65 9.56 -12.83 56.76
N GLY A 66 8.39 -12.76 57.41
CA GLY A 66 7.11 -12.44 56.78
C GLY A 66 6.28 -11.42 57.55
N ALA A 67 5.63 -10.52 56.82
CA ALA A 67 4.62 -9.60 57.32
C ALA A 67 3.26 -9.90 56.66
N TRP A 68 2.20 -9.85 57.46
CA TRP A 68 0.83 -10.17 57.09
C TRP A 68 -0.08 -9.00 57.48
N LEU A 69 -0.81 -8.45 56.52
CA LEU A 69 -1.76 -7.36 56.75
C LEU A 69 -3.16 -7.84 56.37
N GLY A 70 -4.01 -8.05 57.38
CA GLY A 70 -5.43 -8.30 57.20
C GLY A 70 -6.14 -7.01 56.84
N ILE A 71 -6.88 -7.03 55.73
CA ILE A 71 -7.66 -5.90 55.24
C ILE A 71 -9.05 -6.34 54.80
N THR A 72 -10.04 -5.48 55.02
CA THR A 72 -11.36 -5.61 54.39
C THR A 72 -11.42 -4.61 53.24
N LEU A 73 -11.67 -5.11 52.02
CA LEU A 73 -11.76 -4.32 50.79
C LEU A 73 -13.23 -4.06 50.44
N GLY A 74 -13.83 -3.07 51.08
CA GLY A 74 -15.22 -2.68 50.87
C GLY A 74 -16.18 -3.87 50.83
N ASP A 75 -16.95 -3.97 49.73
CA ASP A 75 -17.91 -5.07 49.54
C ASP A 75 -17.28 -6.35 48.93
N GLN A 76 -15.97 -6.32 48.61
CA GLN A 76 -15.23 -7.48 48.07
C GLN A 76 -14.89 -8.51 49.17
N GLY A 77 -14.98 -8.12 50.44
CA GLY A 77 -14.76 -8.99 51.60
C GLY A 77 -13.38 -8.86 52.24
N ASP A 78 -13.04 -9.87 53.05
CA ASP A 78 -11.80 -9.91 53.82
C ASP A 78 -10.66 -10.58 53.04
N PHE A 79 -9.48 -9.98 53.14
CA PHE A 79 -8.25 -10.46 52.51
C PHE A 79 -7.05 -10.29 53.43
N THR A 80 -5.99 -11.02 53.14
CA THR A 80 -4.69 -10.86 53.80
C THR A 80 -3.60 -10.67 52.77
N LEU A 81 -2.88 -9.56 52.87
CA LEU A 81 -1.66 -9.30 52.11
C LEU A 81 -0.47 -9.92 52.85
N TYR A 82 0.34 -10.69 52.14
CA TYR A 82 1.61 -11.21 52.61
C TYR A 82 2.75 -10.56 51.84
N ARG A 83 3.82 -10.21 52.55
CA ARG A 83 5.08 -9.75 51.96
C ARG A 83 6.25 -10.23 52.79
N ALA A 84 7.33 -10.67 52.15
CA ALA A 84 8.57 -10.96 52.84
C ALA A 84 9.15 -9.65 53.43
N THR A 85 9.74 -9.69 54.62
CA THR A 85 10.33 -8.50 55.28
C THR A 85 11.48 -7.88 54.46
N ARG A 86 12.15 -8.70 53.65
CA ARG A 86 13.19 -8.28 52.68
C ARG A 86 12.65 -7.60 51.42
N GLY A 87 11.32 -7.46 51.27
CA GLY A 87 10.68 -6.83 50.11
C GLY A 87 10.29 -7.81 49.01
N GLY A 88 10.11 -7.29 47.79
CA GLY A 88 9.63 -8.05 46.63
C GLY A 88 8.11 -8.05 46.49
N HIS A 89 7.60 -8.97 45.67
CA HIS A 89 6.18 -9.12 45.35
C HIS A 89 5.35 -9.54 46.56
N LEU A 90 4.07 -9.17 46.54
CA LEU A 90 3.10 -9.51 47.56
C LEU A 90 2.29 -10.72 47.13
N LYS A 91 1.68 -11.39 48.09
CA LYS A 91 0.65 -12.39 47.84
C LYS A 91 -0.64 -11.96 48.51
N LEU A 92 -1.76 -12.10 47.82
CA LEU A 92 -3.10 -11.84 48.34
C LEU A 92 -3.79 -13.16 48.62
N TYR A 93 -4.30 -13.32 49.84
CA TYR A 93 -5.07 -14.47 50.27
C TYR A 93 -6.49 -14.02 50.61
N ALA A 94 -7.50 -14.80 50.22
CA ALA A 94 -8.88 -14.55 50.64
C ALA A 94 -9.07 -14.98 52.10
N GLY A 95 -9.71 -14.13 52.91
CA GLY A 95 -9.89 -14.30 54.36
C GLY A 95 -8.82 -13.63 55.21
N LEU A 96 -9.07 -13.60 56.53
CA LEU A 96 -8.16 -13.06 57.55
C LEU A 96 -7.24 -14.17 58.07
N HIS A 97 -5.95 -14.09 57.72
CA HIS A 97 -4.93 -15.07 58.07
C HIS A 97 -3.83 -14.42 58.91
N LYS A 98 -3.38 -15.11 59.96
CA LYS A 98 -2.27 -14.69 60.84
C LYS A 98 -0.99 -15.51 60.61
N GLY A 99 -0.95 -16.28 59.54
CA GLY A 99 0.16 -17.15 59.14
C GLY A 99 -0.13 -17.83 57.81
N THR A 100 0.80 -18.63 57.30
CA THR A 100 0.71 -19.23 55.95
C THR A 100 -0.53 -20.13 55.81
N PRO A 101 -1.52 -19.76 54.97
CA PRO A 101 -2.70 -20.59 54.73
C PRO A 101 -2.36 -21.76 53.79
N THR A 102 -3.22 -22.78 53.79
CA THR A 102 -3.06 -23.99 52.94
C THR A 102 -3.32 -23.77 51.45
N GLY A 103 -3.89 -22.63 51.05
CA GLY A 103 -4.17 -22.28 49.65
C GLY A 103 -3.04 -21.51 48.95
N ASN A 104 -3.03 -21.52 47.62
CA ASN A 104 -2.12 -20.68 46.82
C ASN A 104 -2.67 -19.23 46.77
N GLY A 105 -1.88 -18.27 47.23
CA GLY A 105 -2.22 -16.84 47.18
C GLY A 105 -1.99 -16.25 45.78
N GLU A 106 -2.80 -15.26 45.41
CA GLU A 106 -2.63 -14.50 44.17
C GLU A 106 -1.36 -13.65 44.24
N LEU A 107 -0.48 -13.77 43.25
CA LEU A 107 0.75 -12.97 43.19
C LEU A 107 0.42 -11.54 42.75
N LEU A 108 0.74 -10.56 43.60
CA LEU A 108 0.62 -9.14 43.29
C LEU A 108 2.00 -8.51 43.16
N ARG A 109 2.26 -7.90 42.01
CA ARG A 109 3.50 -7.18 41.77
C ARG A 109 3.54 -5.90 42.60
N GLU A 110 4.74 -5.59 43.06
CA GLU A 110 5.04 -4.38 43.83
C GLU A 110 5.00 -3.11 42.96
N LYS A 111 5.62 -3.15 41.77
CA LYS A 111 5.69 -1.99 40.88
C LYS A 111 4.36 -1.81 40.15
N HIS A 112 3.81 -0.60 40.23
CA HIS A 112 2.63 -0.21 39.47
C HIS A 112 2.95 -0.09 37.97
N ASP A 113 2.03 -0.56 37.14
CA ASP A 113 2.02 -0.42 35.69
C ASP A 113 0.57 -0.27 35.24
N HIS A 114 0.24 0.81 34.55
CA HIS A 114 -1.12 1.10 34.10
C HIS A 114 -1.70 0.04 33.16
N LYS A 115 -0.85 -0.75 32.47
CA LYS A 115 -1.29 -1.82 31.56
C LYS A 115 -1.64 -3.12 32.29
N ARG A 116 -1.39 -3.20 33.59
CA ARG A 116 -1.46 -4.42 34.37
C ARG A 116 -2.45 -4.31 35.52
N THR A 117 -3.22 -5.37 35.69
CA THR A 117 -4.17 -5.51 36.81
C THR A 117 -3.58 -6.33 37.97
N ASP A 118 -2.49 -7.07 37.75
CA ASP A 118 -1.80 -7.94 38.72
C ASP A 118 -0.85 -7.18 39.67
N THR A 119 -1.16 -5.93 40.02
CA THR A 119 -0.34 -5.09 40.92
C THR A 119 -1.11 -4.75 42.20
N VAL A 120 -0.40 -4.64 43.33
CA VAL A 120 -1.00 -4.24 44.61
C VAL A 120 -1.69 -2.89 44.49
N SER A 121 -1.03 -1.95 43.82
CA SER A 121 -1.59 -0.63 43.56
C SER A 121 -2.89 -0.71 42.78
N HIS A 122 -2.99 -1.52 41.73
CA HIS A 122 -4.22 -1.65 40.96
C HIS A 122 -5.34 -2.26 41.80
N ARG A 123 -5.07 -3.36 42.53
CA ARG A 123 -6.05 -4.01 43.41
C ARG A 123 -6.61 -3.08 44.47
N LEU A 124 -5.75 -2.31 45.15
CA LEU A 124 -6.20 -1.34 46.17
C LEU A 124 -6.96 -0.17 45.57
N LEU A 125 -6.55 0.33 44.40
CA LEU A 125 -7.26 1.41 43.70
C LEU A 125 -8.62 0.95 43.17
N ASP A 126 -8.73 -0.29 42.71
CA ASP A 126 -9.98 -0.89 42.24
C ASP A 126 -11.01 -0.99 43.37
N ALA A 127 -10.58 -1.43 44.56
CA ALA A 127 -11.44 -1.50 45.75
C ALA A 127 -12.01 -0.14 46.21
N ILE A 128 -11.34 0.97 45.89
CA ILE A 128 -11.80 2.34 46.21
C ILE A 128 -12.41 3.06 45.00
N GLY A 129 -12.53 2.41 43.84
CA GLY A 129 -13.13 2.99 42.62
C GLY A 129 -12.25 4.00 41.89
N LEU A 130 -10.93 4.00 42.13
CA LEU A 130 -9.96 4.91 41.51
C LEU A 130 -9.00 4.20 40.53
N ALA A 131 -9.29 2.96 40.14
CA ALA A 131 -8.51 2.26 39.13
C ALA A 131 -8.55 2.99 37.77
N ASN A 132 -7.42 2.94 37.04
CA ASN A 132 -7.27 3.47 35.68
C ASN A 132 -7.48 4.99 35.51
N LYS A 133 -7.46 5.76 36.60
CA LYS A 133 -7.58 7.21 36.57
C LYS A 133 -6.25 7.87 36.17
N TRP A 134 -6.35 8.98 35.44
CA TRP A 134 -5.21 9.76 34.95
C TRP A 134 -5.21 11.17 35.52
N VAL A 135 -4.03 11.66 35.87
CA VAL A 135 -3.84 13.01 36.42
C VAL A 135 -2.86 13.78 35.54
N VAL A 136 -3.21 15.00 35.15
CA VAL A 136 -2.28 15.86 34.40
C VAL A 136 -1.16 16.33 35.32
N ARG A 137 0.08 16.03 34.93
CA ARG A 137 1.30 16.41 35.64
C ARG A 137 1.74 17.84 35.35
N ASP A 138 1.64 18.28 34.10
CA ASP A 138 2.21 19.57 33.69
C ASP A 138 1.24 20.43 32.87
N GLY A 139 1.61 21.71 32.72
CA GLY A 139 0.84 22.68 31.94
C GLY A 139 0.76 22.38 30.43
N ASN A 140 1.46 21.36 29.94
CA ASN A 140 1.38 20.88 28.56
C ASN A 140 0.43 19.68 28.42
N GLY A 141 -0.26 19.29 29.50
CA GLY A 141 -1.22 18.19 29.48
C GLY A 141 -0.57 16.82 29.57
N LYS A 142 0.74 16.72 29.90
CA LYS A 142 1.38 15.42 30.18
C LYS A 142 0.63 14.74 31.33
N LYS A 143 0.35 13.45 31.21
CA LYS A 143 -0.44 12.68 32.20
C LYS A 143 0.38 11.59 32.85
N ASP A 144 0.00 11.25 34.08
CA ASP A 144 0.47 10.08 34.79
C ASP A 144 -0.71 9.24 35.27
N SER A 145 -0.51 7.92 35.29
CA SER A 145 -1.49 7.01 35.86
C SER A 145 -1.48 7.11 37.38
N LEU A 146 -2.67 7.08 37.98
CA LEU A 146 -2.82 7.07 39.42
C LEU A 146 -2.26 5.78 40.02
N SER A 147 -1.50 5.91 41.09
CA SER A 147 -0.96 4.78 41.85
C SER A 147 -1.21 4.96 43.35
N ILE A 148 -1.30 3.85 44.09
CA ILE A 148 -1.56 3.86 45.54
C ILE A 148 -0.48 4.61 46.31
N ARG A 149 0.76 4.60 45.80
CA ARG A 149 1.88 5.35 46.37
C ARG A 149 1.67 6.86 46.36
N LEU A 150 0.92 7.38 45.39
CA LEU A 150 0.56 8.80 45.34
C LEU A 150 -0.51 9.13 46.38
N LEU A 151 -1.43 8.19 46.63
CA LEU A 151 -2.50 8.35 47.61
C LEU A 151 -2.08 8.04 49.05
N SER A 152 -1.02 7.24 49.23
CA SER A 152 -0.64 6.70 50.54
C SER A 152 -0.31 7.78 51.57
N LYS A 153 0.15 8.96 51.10
CA LYS A 153 0.43 10.13 51.94
C LYS A 153 -0.83 10.77 52.53
N TYR A 154 -1.99 10.60 51.88
CA TYR A 154 -3.28 11.03 52.43
C TYR A 154 -3.88 9.96 53.37
N ALA A 155 -3.48 8.70 53.21
CA ALA A 155 -3.95 7.58 54.03
C ALA A 155 -3.16 7.41 55.34
N VAL A 156 -1.83 7.63 55.30
CA VAL A 156 -0.94 7.55 56.45
C VAL A 156 -0.19 8.87 56.55
N VAL A 157 -0.54 9.66 57.57
CA VAL A 157 0.07 10.97 57.84
C VAL A 157 1.10 10.79 58.96
N ALA A 158 2.35 11.16 58.70
CA ALA A 158 3.41 11.09 59.70
C ALA A 158 3.38 12.28 60.67
N GLU A 159 4.07 12.17 61.80
CA GLU A 159 4.18 13.24 62.80
C GLU A 159 4.76 14.53 62.20
N ASP A 160 5.83 14.39 61.41
CA ASP A 160 6.47 15.52 60.72
C ASP A 160 5.50 16.25 59.77
N ASP A 161 4.63 15.51 59.07
CA ASP A 161 3.62 16.09 58.16
C ASP A 161 2.52 16.82 58.93
N ILE A 162 2.16 16.35 60.14
CA ILE A 162 1.16 17.00 61.01
C ILE A 162 1.70 18.32 61.57
N MET A 163 2.99 18.38 61.87
CA MET A 163 3.66 19.56 62.43
C MET A 163 4.10 20.57 61.37
N SER A 164 4.01 20.24 60.09
CA SER A 164 4.43 21.08 58.96
C SER A 164 3.55 22.32 58.79
N GLU A 165 4.16 23.45 58.41
CA GLU A 165 3.45 24.67 57.99
C GLU A 165 2.96 24.59 56.53
N VAL A 166 3.38 23.58 55.78
CA VAL A 166 3.00 23.38 54.38
C VAL A 166 1.63 22.69 54.31
N SER A 167 0.77 23.14 53.40
CA SER A 167 -0.56 22.55 53.21
C SER A 167 -0.47 21.04 52.94
N PRO A 168 -1.38 20.22 53.52
CA PRO A 168 -1.43 18.78 53.28
C PRO A 168 -1.80 18.39 51.84
N VAL A 169 -2.17 19.37 51.00
CA VAL A 169 -2.33 19.18 49.55
C VAL A 169 -0.97 19.15 48.85
N TYR A 170 0.03 19.91 49.33
CA TYR A 170 1.33 20.10 48.69
C TYR A 170 2.45 19.26 49.35
N LEU A 171 2.28 17.94 49.32
CA LEU A 171 3.07 16.97 50.09
C LEU A 171 4.53 16.81 49.63
N SER A 172 4.91 17.30 48.45
CA SER A 172 6.28 17.26 47.95
C SER A 172 7.10 18.50 48.32
N GLY A 173 6.43 19.63 48.62
CA GLY A 173 7.07 20.94 48.81
C GLY A 173 7.70 21.53 47.53
N ASN A 174 7.70 20.82 46.40
CA ASN A 174 8.37 21.23 45.18
C ASN A 174 7.40 22.04 44.27
N PRO A 175 7.72 23.30 43.91
CA PRO A 175 6.89 24.10 43.02
C PRO A 175 6.55 23.43 41.67
N SER A 176 7.43 22.57 41.15
CA SER A 176 7.19 21.88 39.87
C SER A 176 6.09 20.80 39.95
N GLU A 177 5.85 20.23 41.14
CA GLU A 177 4.84 19.19 41.36
C GLU A 177 3.47 19.77 41.74
N ARG A 178 3.39 21.07 42.07
CA ARG A 178 2.12 21.72 42.46
C ARG A 178 0.98 21.50 41.47
N PRO A 179 1.17 21.60 40.14
CA PRO A 179 0.07 21.35 39.20
C PRO A 179 -0.47 19.92 39.30
N PHE A 180 0.44 18.95 39.45
CA PHE A 180 0.09 17.55 39.63
C PHE A 180 -0.66 17.33 40.95
N GLU A 181 -0.17 17.89 42.06
CA GLU A 181 -0.80 17.77 43.38
C GLU A 181 -2.19 18.43 43.44
N GLN A 182 -2.36 19.58 42.77
CA GLN A 182 -3.68 20.24 42.65
C GLN A 182 -4.66 19.39 41.83
N ASN A 183 -4.21 18.80 40.73
CA ASN A 183 -5.05 17.92 39.90
C ASN A 183 -5.35 16.58 40.61
N LEU A 184 -4.41 16.06 41.39
CA LEU A 184 -4.65 14.90 42.26
C LEU A 184 -5.70 15.23 43.32
N PHE A 185 -5.61 16.40 43.95
CA PHE A 185 -6.61 16.86 44.91
C PHE A 185 -7.98 17.09 44.27
N LYS A 186 -8.03 17.66 43.06
CA LYS A 186 -9.27 17.75 42.25
C LYS A 186 -9.90 16.37 42.03
N LEU A 187 -9.10 15.37 41.65
CA LEU A 187 -9.59 14.00 41.45
C LEU A 187 -10.19 13.43 42.75
N LEU A 188 -9.55 13.68 43.90
CA LEU A 188 -10.06 13.22 45.20
C LEU A 188 -11.35 13.92 45.63
N LEU A 189 -11.51 15.20 45.30
CA LEU A 189 -12.73 15.96 45.62
C LEU A 189 -13.90 15.63 44.69
N THR A 190 -13.62 15.47 43.39
CA THR A 190 -14.67 15.41 42.36
C THR A 190 -14.90 14.01 41.79
N GLY A 191 -13.95 13.08 41.94
CA GLY A 191 -13.97 11.77 41.28
C GLY A 191 -13.67 11.80 39.77
N ASN A 192 -13.52 12.99 39.18
CA ASN A 192 -13.29 13.20 37.76
C ASN A 192 -11.79 13.24 37.47
N ASP A 193 -11.34 12.42 36.51
CA ASP A 193 -9.96 12.37 36.03
C ASP A 193 -9.71 13.23 34.81
N ASP A 194 -8.43 13.46 34.51
CA ASP A 194 -7.99 14.30 33.40
C ASP A 194 -7.65 13.47 32.14
N ALA A 195 -8.26 12.29 31.99
CA ALA A 195 -8.03 11.42 30.83
C ALA A 195 -8.38 12.09 29.49
N ALA A 196 -9.34 13.04 29.48
CA ALA A 196 -9.72 13.78 28.29
C ALA A 196 -8.77 14.94 27.91
N ALA A 197 -7.80 15.30 28.75
CA ALA A 197 -6.91 16.44 28.48
C ALA A 197 -6.00 16.18 27.26
N VAL A 198 -5.77 17.19 26.41
CA VAL A 198 -4.92 17.05 25.23
C VAL A 198 -3.47 17.37 25.59
N THR A 199 -2.55 16.44 25.29
CA THR A 199 -1.10 16.66 25.41
C THR A 199 -0.62 17.53 24.26
N VAL A 200 0.02 18.64 24.56
CA VAL A 200 0.55 19.60 23.59
C VAL A 200 2.07 19.54 23.61
N PRO A 201 2.75 19.31 22.47
CA PRO A 201 4.22 19.29 22.41
C PRO A 201 4.82 20.61 22.88
N LYS A 202 5.96 20.54 23.55
CA LYS A 202 6.66 21.73 24.06
C LYS A 202 7.11 22.62 22.92
N GLU A 203 7.25 23.92 23.20
CA GLU A 203 7.76 24.87 22.20
C GLU A 203 9.14 24.47 21.66
N THR A 204 10.00 23.89 22.50
CA THR A 204 11.32 23.36 22.09
C THR A 204 11.19 22.23 21.08
N GLU A 205 10.27 21.30 21.29
CA GLU A 205 10.00 20.17 20.37
C GLU A 205 9.42 20.68 19.05
N ARG A 206 8.53 21.68 19.10
CA ARG A 206 7.99 22.34 17.90
C ARG A 206 9.06 23.07 17.10
N LYS A 207 10.01 23.74 17.78
CA LYS A 207 11.17 24.39 17.14
C LYS A 207 12.08 23.36 16.45
N VAL A 208 12.38 22.25 17.11
CA VAL A 208 13.19 21.16 16.53
C VAL A 208 12.48 20.54 15.32
N ALA A 209 11.18 20.24 15.43
CA ALA A 209 10.41 19.69 14.31
C ALA A 209 10.33 20.66 13.12
N LYS A 210 10.21 21.97 13.39
CA LYS A 210 10.25 23.00 12.35
C LYS A 210 11.63 23.09 11.69
N ALA A 211 12.71 23.06 12.47
CA ALA A 211 14.07 23.06 11.96
C ALA A 211 14.33 21.85 11.06
N ALA A 212 13.95 20.63 11.49
CA ALA A 212 14.09 19.42 10.69
C ALA A 212 13.30 19.46 9.37
N LYS A 213 12.10 20.05 9.37
CA LYS A 213 11.32 20.26 8.13
C LYS A 213 11.99 21.25 7.18
N ILE A 214 12.60 22.31 7.71
CA ILE A 214 13.35 23.28 6.89
C ILE A 214 14.60 22.61 6.32
N GLU A 215 15.35 21.87 7.13
CA GLU A 215 16.55 21.14 6.73
C GLU A 215 16.26 20.15 5.59
N LEU A 216 15.17 19.39 5.69
CA LEU A 216 14.74 18.49 4.61
C LEU A 216 14.43 19.25 3.31
N VAL A 217 13.74 20.38 3.40
CA VAL A 217 13.44 21.19 2.20
C VAL A 217 14.70 21.82 1.63
N ASP A 218 15.65 22.23 2.47
CA ASP A 218 16.96 22.76 2.06
C ASP A 218 17.80 21.68 1.35
N GLU A 219 17.74 20.42 1.80
CA GLU A 219 18.38 19.30 1.11
C GLU A 219 17.77 19.07 -0.28
N LEU A 220 16.44 19.09 -0.41
CA LEU A 220 15.75 18.94 -1.70
C LEU A 220 16.05 20.11 -2.64
N LEU A 221 16.14 21.33 -2.13
CA LEU A 221 16.56 22.50 -2.91
C LEU A 221 17.99 22.33 -3.41
N ALA A 222 18.91 21.88 -2.56
CA ALA A 222 20.30 21.62 -2.94
C ALA A 222 20.43 20.52 -4.01
N GLN A 223 19.58 19.49 -3.97
CA GLN A 223 19.52 18.46 -5.02
C GLN A 223 19.09 19.06 -6.37
N ILE A 224 18.05 19.90 -6.38
CA ILE A 224 17.61 20.57 -7.62
C ILE A 224 18.68 21.54 -8.13
N ASP A 225 19.31 22.31 -7.24
CA ASP A 225 20.40 23.21 -7.61
C ASP A 225 21.59 22.44 -8.21
N ALA A 226 21.90 21.24 -7.70
CA ALA A 226 22.92 20.36 -8.26
C ALA A 226 22.52 19.80 -9.65
N GLU A 227 21.24 19.48 -9.87
CA GLU A 227 20.74 19.05 -11.19
C GLU A 227 20.76 20.19 -12.22
N LEU A 228 20.53 21.43 -11.79
CA LEU A 228 20.63 22.64 -12.61
C LEU A 228 22.10 22.99 -12.95
N GLY A 229 23.05 22.59 -12.11
CA GLY A 229 24.49 22.78 -12.31
C GLY A 229 25.04 24.10 -11.76
N GLU A 230 26.37 24.28 -11.81
CA GLU A 230 27.05 25.46 -11.23
C GLU A 230 26.76 26.78 -11.95
N GLN A 231 26.42 26.70 -13.24
CA GLN A 231 26.03 27.85 -14.07
C GLN A 231 24.71 27.52 -14.75
N PRO A 232 23.59 27.60 -14.01
CA PRO A 232 22.31 27.25 -14.55
C PRO A 232 21.87 28.31 -15.58
N PRO A 233 21.32 27.90 -16.73
CA PRO A 233 20.80 28.85 -17.73
C PRO A 233 19.63 29.63 -17.14
N ASP A 234 19.55 30.94 -17.41
CA ASP A 234 18.48 31.78 -16.86
C ASP A 234 17.09 31.26 -17.25
N GLU A 235 16.15 31.26 -16.30
CA GLU A 235 14.79 30.71 -16.49
C GLU A 235 14.06 31.45 -17.62
N LYS A 236 14.15 32.79 -17.67
CA LYS A 236 13.48 33.58 -18.71
C LYS A 236 14.13 33.39 -20.06
N GLU A 237 15.47 33.34 -20.11
CA GLU A 237 16.17 33.04 -21.36
C GLU A 237 15.81 31.65 -21.87
N THR A 238 15.62 30.67 -20.99
CA THR A 238 15.21 29.30 -21.33
C THR A 238 13.78 29.25 -21.87
N ASP A 239 12.85 29.99 -21.28
CA ASP A 239 11.49 30.18 -21.80
C ASP A 239 11.50 30.84 -23.19
N GLU A 240 12.26 31.93 -23.37
CA GLU A 240 12.40 32.58 -24.68
C GLU A 240 13.01 31.63 -25.73
N GLN A 241 13.96 30.78 -25.33
CA GLN A 241 14.51 29.74 -26.20
C GLN A 241 13.46 28.71 -26.61
N LEU A 242 12.58 28.30 -25.67
CA LEU A 242 11.46 27.41 -25.98
C LEU A 242 10.53 28.05 -27.03
N GLU A 243 10.12 29.30 -26.82
CA GLU A 243 9.24 30.01 -27.75
C GLU A 243 9.86 30.13 -29.15
N ARG A 244 11.15 30.49 -29.23
CA ARG A 244 11.88 30.55 -30.52
C ARG A 244 11.96 29.19 -31.19
N LEU A 245 12.20 28.12 -30.41
CA LEU A 245 12.27 26.76 -30.92
C LEU A 245 10.91 26.30 -31.46
N GLU A 246 9.84 26.51 -30.71
CA GLU A 246 8.47 26.17 -31.11
C GLU A 246 8.06 26.96 -32.35
N PHE A 247 8.38 28.25 -32.43
CA PHE A 247 8.15 29.07 -33.63
C PHE A 247 8.93 28.53 -34.85
N SER A 248 10.19 28.12 -34.66
CA SER A 248 11.01 27.57 -35.76
C SER A 248 10.53 26.20 -36.25
N ALA A 249 9.85 25.44 -35.39
CA ALA A 249 9.31 24.12 -35.70
C ALA A 249 7.83 24.16 -36.09
N ASP A 250 7.24 25.36 -36.22
CA ASP A 250 5.84 25.52 -36.59
C ASP A 250 5.57 24.86 -37.95
N GLY A 251 4.50 24.06 -37.99
CA GLY A 251 4.11 23.28 -39.17
C GLY A 251 5.07 22.16 -39.58
N LEU A 252 6.18 21.92 -38.87
CA LEU A 252 7.15 20.88 -39.23
C LEU A 252 6.55 19.47 -39.15
N LEU A 253 5.79 19.19 -38.08
CA LEU A 253 5.04 17.94 -37.93
C LEU A 253 4.01 17.75 -39.06
N THR A 254 3.28 18.82 -39.41
CA THR A 254 2.27 18.78 -40.47
C THR A 254 2.90 18.47 -41.83
N ARG A 255 4.07 19.05 -42.13
CA ARG A 255 4.81 18.75 -43.37
C ARG A 255 5.27 17.30 -43.39
N LEU A 256 5.85 16.80 -42.29
CA LEU A 256 6.28 15.41 -42.18
C LEU A 256 5.11 14.43 -42.41
N GLN A 257 3.96 14.67 -41.76
CA GLN A 257 2.75 13.87 -41.94
C GLN A 257 2.22 13.92 -43.38
N THR A 258 2.32 15.08 -44.04
CA THR A 258 1.89 15.22 -45.43
C THR A 258 2.76 14.38 -46.37
N VAL A 259 4.08 14.47 -46.25
CA VAL A 259 5.02 13.70 -47.09
C VAL A 259 4.90 12.21 -46.81
N GLN A 260 4.77 11.80 -45.54
CA GLN A 260 4.53 10.41 -45.17
C GLN A 260 3.22 9.88 -45.78
N GLY A 261 2.13 10.64 -45.67
CA GLY A 261 0.85 10.27 -46.28
C GLY A 261 0.93 10.12 -47.80
N GLN A 262 1.69 11.00 -48.49
CA GLN A 262 1.93 10.88 -49.92
C GLN A 262 2.73 9.62 -50.28
N LEU A 263 3.79 9.32 -49.52
CA LEU A 263 4.59 8.11 -49.70
C LEU A 263 3.75 6.85 -49.49
N ASP A 264 2.93 6.81 -48.44
CA ASP A 264 2.03 5.68 -48.15
C ASP A 264 1.04 5.45 -49.29
N SER A 265 0.43 6.53 -49.83
CA SER A 265 -0.45 6.41 -51.00
C SER A 265 0.26 5.88 -52.23
N LEU A 266 1.47 6.38 -52.53
CA LEU A 266 2.24 5.95 -53.69
C LEU A 266 2.68 4.49 -53.58
N VAL A 267 3.06 4.03 -52.38
CA VAL A 267 3.45 2.63 -52.14
C VAL A 267 2.25 1.70 -52.34
N LEU A 268 1.06 2.10 -51.88
CA LEU A 268 -0.17 1.33 -52.09
C LEU A 268 -0.56 1.26 -53.57
N GLU A 269 -0.53 2.39 -54.28
CA GLU A 269 -0.84 2.44 -55.71
C GLU A 269 0.15 1.61 -56.53
N ARG A 270 1.45 1.76 -56.27
CA ARG A 270 2.51 0.95 -56.89
C ARG A 270 2.28 -0.54 -56.70
N ARG A 271 1.94 -0.95 -55.47
CA ARG A 271 1.69 -2.37 -55.16
C ARG A 271 0.51 -2.89 -55.96
N ALA A 272 -0.60 -2.15 -56.00
CA ALA A 272 -1.78 -2.53 -56.74
C ALA A 272 -1.52 -2.65 -58.26
N THR A 273 -0.76 -1.71 -58.84
CA THR A 273 -0.40 -1.80 -60.27
C THR A 273 0.54 -2.95 -60.57
N PHE A 274 1.50 -3.22 -59.68
CA PHE A 274 2.44 -4.33 -59.83
C PHE A 274 1.73 -5.68 -59.74
N GLU A 275 0.87 -5.89 -58.74
CA GLU A 275 0.05 -7.10 -58.60
C GLU A 275 -0.84 -7.31 -59.84
N ARG A 276 -1.50 -6.24 -60.30
CA ARG A 276 -2.33 -6.31 -61.51
C ARG A 276 -1.53 -6.63 -62.78
N CYS A 277 -0.30 -6.13 -62.88
CA CYS A 277 0.61 -6.45 -63.98
C CYS A 277 0.93 -7.96 -63.98
N GLY A 278 1.24 -8.52 -62.81
CA GLY A 278 1.49 -9.96 -62.64
C GLY A 278 0.32 -10.84 -63.07
N GLU A 279 -0.90 -10.52 -62.63
CA GLU A 279 -2.12 -11.25 -63.04
C GLU A 279 -2.31 -11.28 -64.57
N LEU A 280 -2.06 -10.14 -65.24
CA LEU A 280 -2.19 -10.06 -66.69
C LEU A 280 -1.08 -10.81 -67.42
N GLN A 281 0.14 -10.85 -66.86
CA GLN A 281 1.25 -11.64 -67.41
C GLN A 281 0.95 -13.14 -67.34
N GLU A 282 0.41 -13.62 -66.21
CA GLU A 282 -0.05 -15.02 -66.08
C GLU A 282 -1.11 -15.35 -67.14
N ARG A 283 -2.09 -14.47 -67.32
CA ARG A 283 -3.13 -14.64 -68.34
C ARG A 283 -2.58 -14.72 -69.76
N ILE A 284 -1.58 -13.91 -70.09
CA ILE A 284 -0.92 -14.00 -71.40
C ILE A 284 -0.21 -15.34 -71.56
N GLY A 285 0.48 -15.84 -70.53
CA GLY A 285 1.11 -17.15 -70.56
C GLY A 285 0.10 -18.28 -70.86
N GLU A 286 -1.09 -18.23 -70.24
CA GLU A 286 -2.17 -19.17 -70.55
C GLU A 286 -2.65 -19.09 -72.01
N LEU A 287 -2.80 -17.86 -72.54
CA LEU A 287 -3.21 -17.62 -73.91
C LEU A 287 -2.17 -18.11 -74.92
N GLU A 288 -0.89 -17.85 -74.66
CA GLU A 288 0.23 -18.31 -75.51
C GLU A 288 0.29 -19.84 -75.57
N LEU A 289 0.18 -20.53 -74.44
CA LEU A 289 0.11 -21.99 -74.38
C LEU A 289 -1.12 -22.53 -75.15
N THR A 290 -2.25 -21.83 -75.10
CA THR A 290 -3.47 -22.21 -75.82
C THR A 290 -3.28 -22.03 -77.33
N LEU A 291 -2.69 -20.93 -77.76
CA LEU A 291 -2.36 -20.66 -79.17
C LEU A 291 -1.38 -21.71 -79.73
N GLU A 292 -0.36 -22.10 -78.97
CA GLU A 292 0.56 -23.19 -79.37
C GLU A 292 -0.17 -24.52 -79.56
N ARG A 293 -1.14 -24.84 -78.70
CA ARG A 293 -1.98 -26.05 -78.85
C ARG A 293 -2.83 -25.98 -80.12
N PHE A 294 -3.42 -24.82 -80.41
CA PHE A 294 -4.18 -24.62 -81.64
C PHE A 294 -3.32 -24.65 -82.90
N ALA A 295 -2.09 -24.17 -82.85
CA ALA A 295 -1.14 -24.32 -83.96
C ALA A 295 -0.83 -25.81 -84.25
N LYS A 296 -0.67 -26.63 -83.20
CA LYS A 296 -0.51 -28.09 -83.36
C LYS A 296 -1.77 -28.74 -83.93
N LEU A 297 -2.95 -28.35 -83.46
CA LEU A 297 -4.22 -28.84 -83.99
C LEU A 297 -4.39 -28.51 -85.48
N GLN A 298 -4.06 -27.28 -85.88
CA GLN A 298 -4.07 -26.87 -87.28
C GLN A 298 -3.12 -27.72 -88.14
N ALA A 299 -1.93 -28.06 -87.63
CA ALA A 299 -0.99 -28.93 -88.32
C ALA A 299 -1.54 -30.37 -88.49
N VAL A 300 -2.23 -30.90 -87.49
CA VAL A 300 -2.94 -32.18 -87.58
C VAL A 300 -4.02 -32.13 -88.65
N TYR A 301 -4.88 -31.10 -88.64
CA TYR A 301 -5.90 -30.93 -89.67
C TYR A 301 -5.31 -30.84 -91.08
N ASN A 302 -4.20 -30.12 -91.25
CA ASN A 302 -3.52 -30.05 -92.56
C ASN A 302 -3.01 -31.43 -93.02
N SER A 303 -2.41 -32.21 -92.11
CA SER A 303 -1.97 -33.58 -92.41
C SER A 303 -3.14 -34.51 -92.72
N ASP A 304 -4.25 -34.38 -92.00
CA ASP A 304 -5.45 -35.19 -92.23
C ASP A 304 -6.11 -34.85 -93.57
N LEU A 305 -6.18 -33.57 -93.94
CA LEU A 305 -6.65 -33.16 -95.27
C LEU A 305 -5.78 -33.72 -96.39
N GLN A 306 -4.45 -33.67 -96.28
CA GLN A 306 -3.55 -34.26 -97.27
C GLN A 306 -3.77 -35.77 -97.43
N ARG A 307 -3.98 -36.48 -96.31
CA ARG A 307 -4.28 -37.91 -96.32
C ARG A 307 -5.63 -38.19 -96.97
N LEU A 308 -6.67 -37.41 -96.67
CA LEU A 308 -7.99 -37.56 -97.27
C LEU A 308 -7.99 -37.23 -98.76
N GLN A 309 -7.27 -36.19 -99.19
CA GLN A 309 -7.06 -35.86 -100.60
C GLN A 309 -6.38 -37.01 -101.36
N SER A 310 -5.37 -37.64 -100.76
CA SER A 310 -4.70 -38.81 -101.35
C SER A 310 -5.67 -39.99 -101.54
N ILE A 311 -6.59 -40.20 -100.59
CA ILE A 311 -7.64 -41.23 -100.68
C ILE A 311 -8.68 -40.87 -101.74
N GLU A 312 -9.06 -39.59 -101.84
CA GLU A 312 -9.99 -39.09 -102.87
C GLU A 312 -9.40 -39.24 -104.27
N GLU A 313 -8.17 -38.79 -104.51
CA GLU A 313 -7.46 -38.91 -105.78
C GLU A 313 -7.24 -40.39 -106.18
N GLY A 314 -6.78 -41.21 -105.23
CA GLY A 314 -6.61 -42.65 -105.45
C GLY A 314 -7.94 -43.34 -105.74
N GLY A 315 -8.99 -42.99 -104.99
CA GLY A 315 -10.34 -43.51 -105.19
C GLY A 315 -10.91 -43.12 -106.56
N TYR A 316 -10.70 -41.89 -107.01
CA TYR A 316 -11.11 -41.43 -108.34
C TYR A 316 -10.42 -42.20 -109.46
N VAL A 317 -9.10 -42.38 -109.38
CA VAL A 317 -8.33 -43.15 -110.37
C VAL A 317 -8.76 -44.62 -110.40
N LEU A 318 -8.89 -45.24 -109.23
CA LEU A 318 -9.31 -46.65 -109.14
C LEU A 318 -10.76 -46.84 -109.61
N MET A 319 -11.67 -45.88 -109.33
CA MET A 319 -13.04 -45.89 -109.86
C MET A 319 -13.06 -45.75 -111.38
N ALA A 320 -12.19 -44.93 -111.98
CA ALA A 320 -12.05 -44.82 -113.43
C ALA A 320 -11.46 -46.09 -114.10
N MET A 321 -10.80 -46.93 -113.31
CA MET A 321 -10.31 -48.26 -113.72
C MET A 321 -11.30 -49.39 -113.45
N ALA A 322 -12.32 -49.15 -112.61
CA ALA A 322 -13.37 -50.12 -112.35
C ALA A 322 -14.17 -50.41 -113.63
N GLY A 323 -14.45 -51.70 -113.89
CA GLY A 323 -15.14 -52.13 -115.12
C GLY A 323 -14.24 -52.35 -116.34
N ARG A 324 -12.91 -52.38 -116.18
CA ARG A 324 -11.96 -52.81 -117.21
C ARG A 324 -11.51 -54.27 -117.01
N ASP A 325 -10.90 -54.85 -118.04
CA ASP A 325 -10.24 -56.15 -117.96
C ASP A 325 -9.18 -56.15 -116.86
N CYS A 326 -9.04 -57.26 -116.14
CA CYS A 326 -8.10 -57.37 -115.03
C CYS A 326 -6.66 -57.15 -115.51
N LEU A 327 -5.95 -56.16 -114.94
CA LEU A 327 -4.58 -55.82 -115.33
C LEU A 327 -3.54 -56.90 -115.00
N VAL A 328 -3.90 -57.88 -114.15
CA VAL A 328 -2.99 -58.97 -113.74
C VAL A 328 -3.20 -60.22 -114.60
N CYS A 329 -4.45 -60.61 -114.87
CA CYS A 329 -4.76 -61.87 -115.56
C CYS A 329 -5.57 -61.71 -116.87
N GLY A 330 -6.00 -60.52 -117.23
CA GLY A 330 -6.77 -60.24 -118.45
C GLY A 330 -8.23 -60.67 -118.42
N ALA A 331 -8.78 -61.06 -117.26
CA ALA A 331 -10.17 -61.49 -117.16
C ALA A 331 -11.14 -60.32 -117.45
N PRO A 332 -12.12 -60.49 -118.35
CA PRO A 332 -13.12 -59.46 -118.64
C PRO A 332 -14.01 -59.20 -117.42
N PRO A 333 -14.63 -58.01 -117.30
CA PRO A 333 -15.43 -57.62 -116.13
C PRO A 333 -16.49 -58.66 -115.72
N ASP A 334 -17.17 -59.24 -116.71
CA ASP A 334 -18.23 -60.23 -116.51
C ASP A 334 -17.75 -61.55 -115.89
N ALA A 335 -16.44 -61.82 -115.96
CA ALA A 335 -15.80 -63.01 -115.39
C ALA A 335 -15.16 -62.75 -114.00
N GLN A 336 -15.28 -61.54 -113.45
CA GLN A 336 -14.69 -61.15 -112.16
C GLN A 336 -15.70 -61.33 -111.00
N THR A 337 -15.79 -62.54 -110.44
CA THR A 337 -16.84 -62.93 -109.47
C THR A 337 -16.78 -62.26 -108.08
N HIS A 338 -15.65 -61.62 -107.73
CA HIS A 338 -15.44 -60.97 -106.43
C HIS A 338 -15.22 -59.45 -106.54
N ASN A 339 -15.73 -58.82 -107.60
CA ASN A 339 -15.52 -57.39 -107.87
C ASN A 339 -16.47 -56.49 -107.05
N HIS A 340 -16.37 -56.52 -105.71
CA HIS A 340 -16.99 -55.54 -104.81
C HIS A 340 -16.19 -54.24 -104.69
N ALA A 341 -15.01 -54.20 -105.33
CA ALA A 341 -14.07 -53.10 -105.23
C ALA A 341 -14.68 -51.76 -105.67
N ALA A 342 -15.51 -51.74 -106.72
CA ALA A 342 -16.09 -50.49 -107.23
C ALA A 342 -16.99 -49.79 -106.18
N ASP A 343 -17.86 -50.54 -105.51
CA ASP A 343 -18.78 -50.00 -104.51
C ASP A 343 -18.03 -49.59 -103.24
N GLU A 344 -17.09 -50.40 -102.77
CA GLU A 344 -16.26 -50.11 -101.60
C GLU A 344 -15.36 -48.87 -101.83
N ILE A 345 -14.76 -48.74 -103.02
CA ILE A 345 -13.97 -47.56 -103.42
C ILE A 345 -14.87 -46.32 -103.48
N SER A 346 -16.08 -46.44 -104.02
CA SER A 346 -17.04 -45.33 -104.10
C SER A 346 -17.50 -44.86 -102.71
N MET A 347 -17.74 -45.80 -101.80
CA MET A 347 -18.05 -45.50 -100.39
C MET A 347 -16.87 -44.83 -99.67
N ALA A 348 -15.65 -45.33 -99.85
CA ALA A 348 -14.46 -44.74 -99.24
C ALA A 348 -14.19 -43.31 -99.78
N HIS A 349 -14.35 -43.10 -101.10
CA HIS A 349 -14.22 -41.80 -101.74
C HIS A 349 -15.25 -40.79 -101.19
N THR A 350 -16.54 -41.17 -101.16
CA THR A 350 -17.60 -40.30 -100.66
C THR A 350 -17.46 -39.97 -99.17
N ALA A 351 -17.06 -40.95 -98.35
CA ALA A 351 -16.75 -40.75 -96.95
C ALA A 351 -15.54 -39.82 -96.74
N ALA A 352 -14.46 -40.01 -97.50
CA ALA A 352 -13.27 -39.17 -97.43
C ALA A 352 -13.56 -37.71 -97.81
N ALA A 353 -14.34 -37.49 -98.88
CA ALA A 353 -14.77 -36.16 -99.29
C ALA A 353 -15.68 -35.49 -98.25
N ALA A 354 -16.56 -36.24 -97.60
CA ALA A 354 -17.43 -35.72 -96.54
C ALA A 354 -16.62 -35.32 -95.28
N GLU A 355 -15.65 -36.13 -94.86
CA GLU A 355 -14.78 -35.82 -93.74
C GLU A 355 -13.84 -34.64 -94.06
N ALA A 356 -13.32 -34.54 -95.28
CA ALA A 356 -12.50 -33.40 -95.71
C ALA A 356 -13.28 -32.07 -95.59
N ARG A 357 -14.52 -32.03 -96.09
CA ARG A 357 -15.41 -30.86 -95.94
C ARG A 357 -15.76 -30.54 -94.49
N LYS A 358 -15.73 -31.52 -93.59
CA LYS A 358 -15.92 -31.30 -92.16
C LYS A 358 -14.66 -30.67 -91.55
N ILE A 359 -13.47 -31.22 -91.81
CA ILE A 359 -12.20 -30.66 -91.33
C ILE A 359 -11.99 -29.24 -91.87
N GLU A 360 -12.33 -28.95 -93.12
CA GLU A 360 -12.27 -27.58 -93.68
C GLU A 360 -13.19 -26.57 -92.98
N ARG A 361 -14.32 -27.03 -92.41
CA ARG A 361 -15.19 -26.18 -91.58
C ARG A 361 -14.56 -25.96 -90.21
N GLU A 362 -14.08 -27.02 -89.58
CA GLU A 362 -13.38 -26.96 -88.29
C GLU A 362 -12.11 -26.08 -88.36
N GLN A 363 -11.37 -26.11 -89.46
CA GLN A 363 -10.23 -25.20 -89.70
C GLN A 363 -10.64 -23.73 -89.76
N ARG A 364 -11.77 -23.41 -90.42
CA ARG A 364 -12.28 -22.03 -90.48
C ARG A 364 -12.73 -21.53 -89.12
N GLU A 365 -13.39 -22.39 -88.34
CA GLU A 365 -13.78 -22.08 -86.96
C GLU A 365 -12.56 -21.89 -86.07
N LEU A 366 -11.56 -22.78 -86.17
CA LEU A 366 -10.30 -22.68 -85.44
C LEU A 366 -9.56 -21.38 -85.77
N ALA A 367 -9.48 -20.99 -87.05
CA ALA A 367 -8.86 -19.74 -87.47
C ALA A 367 -9.55 -18.51 -86.85
N HIS A 368 -10.88 -18.53 -86.73
CA HIS A 368 -11.61 -17.43 -86.09
C HIS A 368 -11.30 -17.33 -84.59
N VAL A 369 -11.25 -18.48 -83.89
CA VAL A 369 -10.89 -18.53 -82.46
C VAL A 369 -9.46 -18.05 -82.24
N VAL A 370 -8.50 -18.50 -83.06
CA VAL A 370 -7.10 -18.08 -83.01
C VAL A 370 -6.99 -16.56 -83.16
N ALA A 371 -7.63 -15.99 -84.19
CA ALA A 371 -7.61 -14.54 -84.41
C ALA A 371 -8.19 -13.75 -83.22
N SER A 372 -9.24 -14.26 -82.58
CA SER A 372 -9.83 -13.65 -81.38
C SER A 372 -8.87 -13.68 -80.18
N LEU A 373 -8.22 -14.82 -79.93
CA LEU A 373 -7.27 -14.95 -78.81
C LEU A 373 -5.98 -14.14 -79.04
N GLU A 374 -5.51 -14.04 -80.29
CA GLU A 374 -4.40 -13.18 -80.65
C GLU A 374 -4.74 -11.69 -80.41
N ALA A 375 -5.95 -11.27 -80.79
CA ALA A 375 -6.43 -9.92 -80.50
C ALA A 375 -6.50 -9.65 -78.98
N GLU A 376 -7.03 -10.58 -78.18
CA GLU A 376 -7.03 -10.50 -76.71
C GLU A 376 -5.59 -10.36 -76.17
N ALA A 377 -4.67 -11.23 -76.59
CA ALA A 377 -3.28 -11.21 -76.16
C ALA A 377 -2.60 -9.86 -76.50
N THR A 378 -2.82 -9.30 -77.70
CA THR A 378 -2.27 -7.97 -78.03
C THR A 378 -2.85 -6.85 -77.16
N GLY A 379 -4.14 -6.92 -76.83
CA GLY A 379 -4.79 -5.97 -75.91
C GLY A 379 -4.21 -6.04 -74.50
N LEU A 380 -4.01 -7.26 -73.98
CA LEU A 380 -3.39 -7.48 -72.67
C LEU A 380 -1.94 -6.99 -72.63
N ARG A 381 -1.13 -7.24 -73.67
CA ARG A 381 0.26 -6.76 -73.76
C ARG A 381 0.34 -5.23 -73.69
N ARG A 382 -0.59 -4.52 -74.35
CA ARG A 382 -0.66 -3.05 -74.26
C ARG A 382 -0.99 -2.56 -72.85
N THR A 383 -1.93 -3.23 -72.18
CA THR A 383 -2.30 -2.89 -70.79
C THR A 383 -1.13 -3.12 -69.83
N ILE A 384 -0.41 -4.25 -69.96
CA ILE A 384 0.80 -4.55 -69.19
C ILE A 384 1.87 -3.49 -69.40
N ALA A 385 2.14 -3.11 -70.64
CA ALA A 385 3.13 -2.06 -70.94
C ALA A 385 2.76 -0.72 -70.27
N LYS A 386 1.47 -0.37 -70.24
CA LYS A 386 0.99 0.83 -69.53
C LYS A 386 1.18 0.71 -68.02
N LEU A 387 0.77 -0.41 -67.41
CA LEU A 387 0.90 -0.63 -65.97
C LEU A 387 2.37 -0.68 -65.51
N ALA A 388 3.27 -1.23 -66.34
CA ALA A 388 4.70 -1.21 -66.09
C ALA A 388 5.25 0.23 -66.09
N ALA A 389 4.88 1.03 -67.09
CA ALA A 389 5.27 2.45 -67.13
C ALA A 389 4.70 3.26 -65.96
N ASP A 390 3.47 2.96 -65.51
CA ASP A 390 2.89 3.61 -64.34
C ASP A 390 3.61 3.18 -63.04
N THR A 391 4.04 1.92 -62.93
CA THR A 391 4.85 1.43 -61.81
C THR A 391 6.21 2.15 -61.74
N GLU A 392 6.88 2.35 -62.88
CA GLU A 392 8.13 3.13 -62.96
C GLU A 392 7.94 4.59 -62.53
N LYS A 393 6.81 5.23 -62.88
CA LYS A 393 6.49 6.59 -62.43
C LYS A 393 6.30 6.66 -60.91
N PHE A 394 5.63 5.67 -60.33
CA PHE A 394 5.45 5.59 -58.89
C PHE A 394 6.80 5.37 -58.19
N ASP A 395 7.66 4.49 -58.72
CA ASP A 395 9.02 4.28 -58.21
C ASP A 395 9.82 5.60 -58.21
N ALA A 396 9.83 6.32 -59.32
CA ALA A 396 10.52 7.61 -59.42
C ALA A 396 9.98 8.67 -58.43
N SER A 397 8.66 8.69 -58.22
CA SER A 397 8.02 9.62 -57.28
C SER A 397 8.33 9.26 -55.82
N ILE A 398 8.38 7.97 -55.49
CA ILE A 398 8.80 7.48 -54.17
C ILE A 398 10.28 7.82 -53.92
N GLU A 399 11.16 7.58 -54.89
CA GLU A 399 12.58 7.93 -54.77
C GLU A 399 12.80 9.44 -54.62
N GLY A 400 11.97 10.26 -55.27
CA GLY A 400 12.02 11.72 -55.14
C GLY A 400 11.59 12.24 -53.76
N LEU A 401 10.57 11.63 -53.14
CA LEU A 401 10.02 12.06 -51.85
C LEU A 401 10.79 11.52 -50.62
N ARG A 402 11.51 10.40 -50.76
CA ARG A 402 12.26 9.78 -49.65
C ARG A 402 13.30 10.71 -49.00
N PRO A 403 14.13 11.46 -49.75
CA PRO A 403 15.08 12.39 -49.13
C PRO A 403 14.41 13.52 -48.35
N GLU A 404 13.27 14.03 -48.84
CA GLU A 404 12.49 15.06 -48.15
C GLU A 404 11.92 14.52 -46.84
N GLU A 405 11.34 13.32 -46.86
CA GLU A 405 10.83 12.66 -45.64
C GLU A 405 11.94 12.45 -44.62
N ALA A 406 13.11 11.94 -45.05
CA ALA A 406 14.24 11.70 -44.17
C ALA A 406 14.75 13.00 -43.53
N SER A 407 14.87 14.09 -44.31
CA SER A 407 15.30 15.40 -43.82
C SER A 407 14.30 16.01 -42.83
N LEU A 408 13.00 15.90 -43.11
CA LEU A 408 11.95 16.36 -42.19
C LEU A 408 11.93 15.56 -40.89
N ARG A 409 12.15 14.24 -40.97
CA ARG A 409 12.24 13.36 -39.80
C ARG A 409 13.42 13.72 -38.92
N GLU A 410 14.60 13.88 -39.49
CA GLU A 410 15.82 14.29 -38.75
C GLU A 410 15.63 15.67 -38.08
N SER A 411 15.00 16.61 -38.79
CA SER A 411 14.67 17.93 -38.26
C SER A 411 13.68 17.84 -37.09
N TYR A 412 12.67 16.98 -37.19
CA TYR A 412 11.70 16.73 -36.13
C TYR A 412 12.34 16.10 -34.89
N GLU A 413 13.20 15.10 -35.07
CA GLU A 413 13.93 14.45 -33.98
C GLU A 413 14.86 15.44 -33.27
N THR A 414 15.57 16.28 -34.03
CA THR A 414 16.43 17.35 -33.49
C THR A 414 15.61 18.40 -32.72
N TYR A 415 14.46 18.79 -33.25
CA TYR A 415 13.53 19.69 -32.54
C TYR A 415 13.05 19.06 -31.23
N ASN A 416 12.58 17.81 -31.26
CA ASN A 416 11.99 17.15 -30.12
C ASN A 416 13.02 16.92 -28.99
N THR A 417 14.24 16.51 -29.35
CA THR A 417 15.35 16.34 -28.39
C THR A 417 15.70 17.66 -27.70
N LYS A 418 15.83 18.76 -28.46
CA LYS A 418 16.06 20.10 -27.88
C LYS A 418 14.90 20.55 -27.00
N ARG A 419 13.65 20.36 -27.45
CA ARG A 419 12.46 20.73 -26.69
C ARG A 419 12.38 20.00 -25.35
N ILE A 420 12.67 18.69 -25.33
CA ILE A 420 12.70 17.90 -24.09
C ILE A 420 13.77 18.42 -23.14
N ALA A 421 14.96 18.76 -23.64
CA ALA A 421 16.04 19.30 -22.81
C ALA A 421 15.65 20.63 -22.16
N ILE A 422 15.04 21.54 -22.93
CA ILE A 422 14.58 22.85 -22.44
C ILE A 422 13.46 22.68 -21.39
N LEU A 423 12.45 21.86 -21.69
CA LEU A 423 11.35 21.61 -20.76
C LEU A 423 11.82 20.97 -19.43
N LYS A 424 12.86 20.12 -19.48
CA LYS A 424 13.44 19.56 -18.26
C LYS A 424 14.01 20.65 -17.36
N VAL A 425 14.70 21.64 -17.93
CA VAL A 425 15.25 22.77 -17.16
C VAL A 425 14.14 23.61 -16.54
N LEU A 426 13.08 23.92 -17.31
CA LEU A 426 11.93 24.68 -16.82
C LEU A 426 11.17 23.96 -15.69
N ASP A 427 11.00 22.63 -15.80
CA ASP A 427 10.40 21.82 -14.72
C ASP A 427 11.25 21.86 -13.43
N LEU A 428 12.58 21.87 -13.54
CA LEU A 428 13.46 22.05 -12.37
C LEU A 428 13.25 23.42 -11.71
N TYR A 429 13.15 24.50 -12.50
CA TYR A 429 12.85 25.84 -11.99
C TYR A 429 11.49 25.90 -11.29
N GLN A 430 10.45 25.32 -11.89
CA GLN A 430 9.12 25.27 -11.29
C GLN A 430 9.11 24.50 -9.97
N ARG A 431 9.77 23.34 -9.90
CA ARG A 431 9.91 22.55 -8.67
C ARG A 431 10.67 23.31 -7.59
N ARG A 432 11.76 24.00 -7.97
CA ARG A 432 12.53 24.85 -7.07
C ARG A 432 11.69 25.97 -6.48
N ALA A 433 10.90 26.67 -7.30
CA ALA A 433 9.98 27.71 -6.85
C ALA A 433 8.93 27.18 -5.87
N ASN A 434 8.34 26.01 -6.15
CA ASN A 434 7.38 25.36 -5.26
C ASN A 434 8.00 24.98 -3.90
N LEU A 435 9.22 24.44 -3.89
CA LEU A 435 9.93 24.12 -2.65
C LEU A 435 10.32 25.37 -1.87
N ALA A 436 10.75 26.44 -2.55
CA ALA A 436 11.06 27.72 -1.91
C ALA A 436 9.82 28.35 -1.26
N ALA A 437 8.65 28.29 -1.93
CA ALA A 437 7.38 28.73 -1.36
C ALA A 437 7.01 27.90 -0.11
N ARG A 438 7.12 26.56 -0.20
CA ARG A 438 6.83 25.66 0.92
C ARG A 438 7.77 25.89 2.11
N ARG A 439 9.05 26.18 1.83
CA ARG A 439 10.02 26.58 2.86
C ARG A 439 9.58 27.86 3.57
N ALA A 440 9.14 28.86 2.81
CA ALA A 440 8.64 30.11 3.36
C ALA A 440 7.40 29.89 4.25
N GLU A 441 6.45 29.06 3.84
CA GLU A 441 5.26 28.70 4.64
C GLU A 441 5.64 28.00 5.96
N ILE A 442 6.54 27.02 5.92
CA ILE A 442 7.04 26.35 7.13
C ILE A 442 7.73 27.35 8.04
N SER A 443 8.51 28.28 7.47
CA SER A 443 9.19 29.34 8.22
C SER A 443 8.22 30.36 8.84
N ALA A 444 7.07 30.62 8.21
CA ALA A 444 6.04 31.52 8.72
C ALA A 444 5.17 30.87 9.81
N THR A 445 5.11 29.53 9.87
CA THR A 445 4.30 28.82 10.86
C THR A 445 4.78 29.13 12.30
N PRO A 446 3.90 29.63 13.20
CA PRO A 446 4.28 29.97 14.56
C PRO A 446 4.59 28.71 15.38
N THR A 447 5.61 28.78 16.23
CA THR A 447 5.98 27.68 17.15
C THR A 447 5.31 27.80 18.52
N ARG A 448 4.65 28.93 18.78
CA ARG A 448 3.93 29.20 20.03
C ARG A 448 2.69 28.32 20.15
N ARG A 449 2.29 27.99 21.38
CA ARG A 449 1.03 27.28 21.66
C ARG A 449 -0.17 28.16 21.30
N GLU A 450 -1.05 27.62 20.47
CA GLU A 450 -2.41 28.13 20.28
C GLU A 450 -3.35 27.42 21.27
N GLY A 451 -4.24 28.18 21.90
CA GLY A 451 -5.21 27.69 22.89
C GLY A 451 -4.81 27.91 24.35
N GLU A 452 -5.82 27.89 25.22
CA GLU A 452 -5.65 28.08 26.66
C GLU A 452 -4.85 26.94 27.31
N LYS A 453 -4.17 27.26 28.42
CA LYS A 453 -3.50 26.26 29.26
C LYS A 453 -4.57 25.34 29.87
N PRO A 454 -4.25 24.04 30.13
CA PRO A 454 -5.17 23.16 30.84
C PRO A 454 -5.48 23.79 32.19
N ALA A 455 -6.75 23.76 32.60
CA ALA A 455 -7.13 24.18 33.95
C ALA A 455 -6.39 23.33 34.97
N VAL A 456 -5.80 23.97 35.97
CA VAL A 456 -5.02 23.31 37.02
C VAL A 456 -5.81 23.40 38.33
N GLY A 457 -6.04 22.25 38.95
CA GLY A 457 -6.72 22.14 40.23
C GLY A 457 -8.24 22.17 40.17
N PRO A 458 -8.89 21.99 41.33
CA PRO A 458 -10.34 22.08 41.46
C PRO A 458 -10.83 23.51 41.16
N ASP A 459 -12.05 23.61 40.65
CA ASP A 459 -12.74 24.89 40.43
C ASP A 459 -13.05 25.60 41.76
N SER A 460 -13.32 26.91 41.68
CA SER A 460 -13.56 27.72 42.87
C SER A 460 -14.79 27.29 43.67
N THR A 461 -15.82 26.76 43.00
CA THR A 461 -17.04 26.26 43.64
C THR A 461 -16.78 24.98 44.44
N THR A 462 -16.09 23.99 43.87
CA THR A 462 -15.73 22.77 44.61
C THR A 462 -14.79 23.02 45.78
N LEU A 463 -13.89 24.00 45.67
CA LEU A 463 -13.04 24.43 46.80
C LEU A 463 -13.84 25.08 47.93
N PHE A 464 -14.85 25.89 47.60
CA PHE A 464 -15.70 26.54 48.58
C PHE A 464 -16.52 25.52 49.38
N ASP A 465 -17.17 24.57 48.69
CA ASP A 465 -17.96 23.50 49.32
C ASP A 465 -17.12 22.61 50.25
N PHE A 466 -15.89 22.30 49.82
CA PHE A 466 -14.94 21.58 50.67
C PHE A 466 -14.57 22.39 51.93
N GLY A 467 -14.33 23.69 51.78
CA GLY A 467 -14.04 24.60 52.90
C GLY A 467 -15.17 24.67 53.93
N GLU A 468 -16.43 24.74 53.49
CA GLU A 468 -17.59 24.69 54.38
C GLU A 468 -17.66 23.35 55.15
N THR A 469 -17.42 22.24 54.46
CA THR A 469 -17.44 20.90 55.06
C THR A 469 -16.39 20.76 56.17
N VAL A 470 -15.17 21.25 55.92
CA VAL A 470 -14.08 21.25 56.92
C VAL A 470 -14.44 22.12 58.12
N THR A 471 -15.00 23.31 57.86
CA THR A 471 -15.40 24.26 58.91
C THR A 471 -16.51 23.69 59.80
N CYS A 472 -17.52 23.06 59.20
CA CYS A 472 -18.61 22.40 59.91
C CYS A 472 -18.13 21.23 60.80
N ARG A 473 -17.14 20.44 60.34
CA ARG A 473 -16.58 19.34 61.14
C ARG A 473 -15.71 19.82 62.29
N ARG A 474 -15.05 20.97 62.15
CA ARG A 474 -14.19 21.55 63.20
C ARG A 474 -14.98 22.11 64.40
N THR A 475 -16.26 22.42 64.22
CA THR A 475 -17.13 23.06 65.23
C THR A 475 -18.07 22.10 65.99
N ARG A 476 -18.06 20.78 65.73
CA ARG A 476 -18.88 19.80 66.48
C ARG A 476 -18.31 19.49 67.89
N PRO A 477 -19.13 19.50 68.97
CA PRO A 477 -18.67 19.14 70.32
C PRO A 477 -18.41 17.62 70.49
N ARG A 478 -17.29 17.27 71.12
CA ARG A 478 -16.85 15.88 71.38
C ARG A 478 -17.77 15.18 72.40
N SER A 479 -18.48 14.11 72.02
CA SER A 479 -19.26 13.29 72.95
C SER A 479 -18.66 11.88 73.14
N LYS A 480 -18.48 11.53 74.42
CA LYS A 480 -18.36 10.22 75.08
C LYS A 480 -17.34 9.18 74.54
N LEU A 481 -16.13 9.19 75.11
CA LEU A 481 -15.25 8.00 75.21
C LEU A 481 -15.79 7.06 76.30
N VAL A 482 -16.09 5.80 75.96
CA VAL A 482 -16.36 4.72 76.91
C VAL A 482 -15.04 3.99 77.17
N ARG A 483 -14.60 3.95 78.44
CA ARG A 483 -13.43 3.18 78.90
C ARG A 483 -13.86 1.75 79.21
N SER A 484 -13.26 0.75 78.56
CA SER A 484 -13.22 -0.63 79.04
C SER A 484 -11.86 -0.87 79.71
N GLN A 485 -11.89 -1.18 81.02
CA GLN A 485 -10.72 -1.67 81.77
C GLN A 485 -10.78 -3.20 81.79
N SER A 486 -9.71 -3.87 81.38
CA SER A 486 -9.45 -5.26 81.72
C SER A 486 -8.43 -5.32 82.87
N ILE A 487 -8.75 -6.19 83.84
CA ILE A 487 -8.09 -6.41 85.11
C ILE A 487 -6.92 -7.38 84.91
N PHE A 488 -5.75 -7.07 85.47
CA PHE A 488 -4.81 -8.08 85.95
C PHE A 488 -4.18 -7.65 87.28
N THR A 489 -4.48 -8.42 88.31
CA THR A 489 -3.93 -8.37 89.67
C THR A 489 -2.65 -9.19 89.76
N SER A 490 -1.58 -8.64 90.38
CA SER A 490 -0.81 -9.31 91.44
C SER A 490 0.28 -8.39 92.03
N THR A 491 0.09 -8.02 93.30
CA THR A 491 1.10 -8.00 94.42
C THR A 491 2.58 -7.95 94.05
N SER A 492 3.40 -6.98 94.50
CA SER A 492 3.89 -6.83 95.89
C SER A 492 4.68 -5.49 96.03
N ARG A 493 4.27 -4.57 96.92
CA ARG A 493 4.93 -4.20 98.20
C ARG A 493 6.43 -3.81 98.14
N VAL A 494 6.72 -2.51 98.36
CA VAL A 494 7.44 -1.93 99.54
C VAL A 494 8.33 -0.70 99.21
N SER A 495 8.15 0.34 100.05
CA SER A 495 9.02 1.48 100.47
C SER A 495 9.56 2.46 99.42
N LEU A 496 9.12 3.73 99.42
CA LEU A 496 9.58 4.85 100.29
C LEU A 496 11.02 5.30 100.02
N SER A 497 11.20 6.47 99.40
CA SER A 497 11.83 7.68 99.99
C SER A 497 12.23 8.67 98.88
N THR A 498 11.49 9.77 98.68
CA THR A 498 11.82 11.16 99.11
C THR A 498 13.04 11.83 98.48
N CYS A 499 12.75 13.02 97.92
CA CYS A 499 13.56 14.26 97.84
C CYS A 499 14.86 14.24 97.01
N ARG A 500 15.16 15.26 96.21
CA ARG A 500 14.81 16.69 96.27
C ARG A 500 14.36 17.24 94.92
#